data_AF-A0AAD7BHI5-F1
#
_entry.id   AF-A0AAD7BHI5-F1
#
_cell.length_a   1.000
_cell.length_b   1.000
_cell.length_c   1.000
_cell.angle_alpha   90.00
_cell.angle_beta   90.00
_cell.angle_gamma   90.00
#
_symmetry.space_group_name_H-M   'P 1'
#
loop_
_entity.id
_entity.type
_entity.pdbx_description
1 polymer ?
#
loop_
_entity_poly.entity_id
_entity_poly.type
_entity_poly.pdbx_seq_one_letter_code
_entity_poly.pdbx_strand_id
1 'polypeptide(L)'
;MHFRLVPARHLERAVAIEQQGFPEDEAASLQAFQFRQESAPDLFLGAYNDDDELIAYVCSTLSDASSLTHESMSTHVPGASSVCIHSICVAPEYQRQGIALRLLQEYVTRCESSGAYERILLITHEPLRPLYEKAGFEWLGPSHVVHGSKPWFEMRRTLARPQPPPGVFEALQRPSNPDPSSTRLDSFPGGIADVSLPDSTNKFDIICPRPGCGSIILKSGVAKLTEAPVAPSVQMELHPLLTALPESNSCWLVTPSPMEFENIGFSRPVQSPGEEKIKFLACAECDLGPLGHCKEGGTEFWLSCSRVGYRVSQSD
;
A
#
# COMPACT_ATOMS: atom_id res chain seq x y z
N MET A 1 -31.98 -8.79 -21.04
CA MET A 1 -31.55 -9.15 -19.67
C MET A 1 -30.17 -8.58 -19.39
N HIS A 2 -30.03 -7.81 -18.31
CA HIS A 2 -28.77 -7.17 -17.87
C HIS A 2 -28.53 -7.35 -16.37
N PHE A 3 -27.29 -7.14 -15.93
CA PHE A 3 -26.88 -7.30 -14.54
C PHE A 3 -26.43 -5.97 -13.93
N ARG A 4 -27.01 -5.58 -12.79
CA ARG A 4 -26.64 -4.36 -12.07
C ARG A 4 -26.84 -4.51 -10.57
N LEU A 5 -26.19 -3.66 -9.80
CA LEU A 5 -26.38 -3.64 -8.35
C LEU A 5 -27.84 -3.37 -8.00
N VAL A 6 -28.33 -4.03 -6.95
CA VAL A 6 -29.70 -3.88 -6.45
C VAL A 6 -29.74 -2.66 -5.51
N PRO A 7 -30.42 -1.58 -5.88
CA PRO A 7 -30.57 -0.43 -4.99
C PRO A 7 -31.56 -0.75 -3.86
N ALA A 8 -31.46 -0.04 -2.74
CA ALA A 8 -32.38 -0.18 -1.59
C ALA A 8 -33.87 -0.16 -1.97
N ARG A 9 -34.25 0.68 -2.95
CA ARG A 9 -35.64 0.77 -3.46
C ARG A 9 -36.18 -0.52 -4.11
N HIS A 10 -35.31 -1.48 -4.46
CA HIS A 10 -35.70 -2.76 -5.05
C HIS A 10 -35.72 -3.91 -4.02
N LEU A 11 -35.43 -3.63 -2.74
CA LEU A 11 -35.37 -4.66 -1.70
C LEU A 11 -36.73 -5.36 -1.50
N GLU A 12 -37.84 -4.63 -1.57
CA GLU A 12 -39.17 -5.23 -1.46
C GLU A 12 -39.42 -6.29 -2.54
N ARG A 13 -38.98 -6.02 -3.78
CA ARG A 13 -39.06 -7.00 -4.87
C ARG A 13 -38.13 -8.19 -4.62
N ALA A 14 -36.91 -7.95 -4.13
CA ALA A 14 -35.99 -9.03 -3.80
C ALA A 14 -36.55 -9.94 -2.69
N VAL A 15 -37.14 -9.37 -1.64
CA VAL A 15 -37.80 -10.13 -0.56
C VAL A 15 -39.01 -10.91 -1.08
N ALA A 16 -39.81 -10.32 -1.98
CA ALA A 16 -40.91 -11.05 -2.61
C ALA A 16 -40.42 -12.27 -3.41
N ILE A 17 -39.28 -12.15 -4.08
CA ILE A 17 -38.64 -13.27 -4.79
C ILE A 17 -38.08 -14.32 -3.80
N GLU A 18 -37.48 -13.89 -2.68
CA GLU A 18 -36.99 -14.79 -1.60
C GLU A 18 -38.14 -15.68 -1.08
N GLN A 19 -39.25 -15.05 -0.71
CA GLN A 19 -40.40 -15.72 -0.09
C GLN A 19 -41.10 -16.70 -1.05
N GLN A 20 -40.94 -16.50 -2.36
CA GLN A 20 -41.42 -17.44 -3.38
C GLN A 20 -40.42 -18.57 -3.65
N GLY A 21 -39.14 -18.36 -3.35
CA GLY A 21 -38.04 -19.29 -3.61
C GLY A 21 -37.71 -20.21 -2.42
N PHE A 22 -37.97 -19.78 -1.19
CA PHE A 22 -37.65 -20.51 0.04
C PHE A 22 -38.90 -20.82 0.88
N PRO A 23 -38.88 -21.94 1.64
CA PRO A 23 -39.80 -22.15 2.76
C PRO A 23 -39.76 -21.00 3.78
N GLU A 24 -40.85 -20.80 4.53
CA GLU A 24 -40.97 -19.72 5.52
C GLU A 24 -39.89 -19.79 6.63
N ASP A 25 -39.44 -20.99 7.00
CA ASP A 25 -38.40 -21.21 8.01
C ASP A 25 -36.97 -20.98 7.50
N GLU A 26 -36.78 -20.80 6.19
CA GLU A 26 -35.49 -20.55 5.54
C GLU A 26 -35.40 -19.17 4.88
N ALA A 27 -36.54 -18.53 4.59
CA ALA A 27 -36.58 -17.24 3.93
C ALA A 27 -36.06 -16.13 4.86
N ALA A 28 -35.13 -15.30 4.36
CA ALA A 28 -34.65 -14.16 5.13
C ALA A 28 -35.70 -13.03 5.24
N SER A 29 -35.68 -12.32 6.36
CA SER A 29 -36.60 -11.20 6.63
C SER A 29 -36.20 -9.93 5.87
N LEU A 30 -37.14 -9.00 5.70
CA LEU A 30 -36.85 -7.68 5.13
C LEU A 30 -35.75 -6.93 5.90
N GLN A 31 -35.70 -7.07 7.23
CA GLN A 31 -34.66 -6.46 8.06
C GLN A 31 -33.27 -7.03 7.74
N ALA A 32 -33.17 -8.34 7.49
CA ALA A 32 -31.91 -8.96 7.07
C ALA A 32 -31.47 -8.43 5.69
N PHE A 33 -32.41 -8.26 4.74
CA PHE A 33 -32.11 -7.65 3.44
C PHE A 33 -31.63 -6.20 3.56
N GLN A 34 -32.30 -5.39 4.39
CA GLN A 34 -31.90 -4.01 4.66
C GLN A 34 -30.49 -3.96 5.24
N PHE A 35 -30.21 -4.73 6.30
CA PHE A 35 -28.88 -4.80 6.90
C PHE A 35 -27.79 -5.19 5.89
N ARG A 36 -28.02 -6.24 5.10
CA ARG A 36 -27.05 -6.74 4.10
C ARG A 36 -26.81 -5.70 3.01
N GLN A 37 -27.86 -5.04 2.51
CA GLN A 37 -27.75 -4.04 1.45
C GLN A 37 -27.08 -2.75 1.94
N GLU A 38 -27.34 -2.32 3.17
CA GLU A 38 -26.68 -1.17 3.78
C GLU A 38 -25.20 -1.46 4.09
N SER A 39 -24.90 -2.68 4.56
CA SER A 39 -23.53 -3.07 4.94
C SER A 39 -22.65 -3.37 3.73
N ALA A 40 -23.20 -4.00 2.68
CA ALA A 40 -22.46 -4.46 1.52
C ALA A 40 -23.24 -4.23 0.20
N PRO A 41 -23.53 -2.96 -0.17
CA PRO A 41 -24.32 -2.65 -1.36
C PRO A 41 -23.67 -3.16 -2.66
N ASP A 42 -22.33 -3.17 -2.72
CA ASP A 42 -21.57 -3.64 -3.87
C ASP A 42 -21.59 -5.16 -4.06
N LEU A 43 -22.04 -5.91 -3.03
CA LEU A 43 -22.22 -7.36 -3.06
C LEU A 43 -23.70 -7.78 -3.23
N PHE A 44 -24.55 -6.83 -3.63
CA PHE A 44 -25.95 -7.07 -3.95
C PHE A 44 -26.16 -6.93 -5.46
N LEU A 45 -26.16 -8.05 -6.18
CA LEU A 45 -26.27 -8.07 -7.64
C LEU A 45 -27.63 -8.61 -8.08
N GLY A 46 -28.26 -7.93 -9.03
CA GLY A 46 -29.55 -8.32 -9.61
C GLY A 46 -29.47 -8.59 -11.10
N ALA A 47 -30.30 -9.51 -11.58
CA ALA A 47 -30.62 -9.69 -12.99
C ALA A 47 -31.96 -9.00 -13.30
N TYR A 48 -31.99 -8.25 -14.39
CA TYR A 48 -33.13 -7.46 -14.81
C TYR A 48 -33.61 -7.88 -16.19
N ASN A 49 -34.93 -7.95 -16.40
CA ASN A 49 -35.51 -8.20 -17.72
C ASN A 49 -35.46 -6.93 -18.61
N ASP A 50 -36.00 -7.02 -19.81
CA ASP A 50 -35.95 -5.92 -20.79
C ASP A 50 -36.85 -4.73 -20.39
N ASP A 51 -37.81 -4.95 -19.48
CA ASP A 51 -38.66 -3.92 -18.86
C ASP A 51 -38.03 -3.31 -17.59
N ASP A 52 -36.75 -3.62 -17.31
CA ASP A 52 -35.98 -3.21 -16.12
C ASP A 52 -36.60 -3.66 -14.77
N GLU A 53 -37.35 -4.75 -14.79
CA GLU A 53 -37.84 -5.44 -13.59
C GLU A 53 -36.77 -6.37 -13.02
N LEU A 54 -36.60 -6.37 -11.69
CA LEU A 54 -35.73 -7.32 -11.00
C LEU A 54 -36.36 -8.73 -11.04
N ILE A 55 -35.67 -9.68 -11.67
CA ILE A 55 -36.15 -11.07 -11.84
C ILE A 55 -35.30 -12.10 -11.09
N ALA A 56 -34.09 -11.75 -10.66
CA ALA A 56 -33.22 -12.57 -9.84
C ALA A 56 -32.23 -11.72 -9.06
N TYR A 57 -31.72 -12.21 -7.93
CA TYR A 57 -30.64 -11.54 -7.19
C TYR A 57 -29.73 -12.54 -6.49
N VAL A 58 -28.57 -12.02 -6.10
CA VAL A 58 -27.65 -12.61 -5.13
C VAL A 58 -27.28 -11.54 -4.12
N CYS A 59 -27.20 -11.92 -2.85
CA CYS A 59 -26.76 -11.04 -1.78
C CYS A 59 -25.68 -11.69 -0.92
N SER A 60 -24.72 -10.89 -0.45
CA SER A 60 -23.61 -11.36 0.38
C SER A 60 -23.18 -10.34 1.42
N THR A 61 -22.49 -10.81 2.46
CA THR A 61 -21.68 -9.96 3.35
C THR A 61 -20.22 -10.43 3.32
N LEU A 62 -19.37 -9.77 4.11
CA LEU A 62 -17.96 -10.12 4.23
C LEU A 62 -17.69 -10.69 5.60
N SER A 63 -16.80 -11.67 5.67
CA SER A 63 -16.28 -12.25 6.90
C SER A 63 -14.79 -12.58 6.74
N ASP A 64 -14.08 -12.58 7.86
CA ASP A 64 -12.70 -13.06 7.99
C ASP A 64 -12.62 -14.59 8.06
N ALA A 65 -13.74 -15.27 8.31
CA ALA A 65 -13.82 -16.72 8.39
C ALA A 65 -13.48 -17.37 7.04
N SER A 66 -12.70 -18.46 7.09
CA SER A 66 -12.33 -19.26 5.91
C SER A 66 -13.39 -20.29 5.51
N SER A 67 -14.43 -20.46 6.33
CA SER A 67 -15.58 -21.36 6.17
C SER A 67 -16.79 -20.75 6.87
N LEU A 68 -18.00 -21.12 6.45
CA LEU A 68 -19.23 -20.52 6.98
C LEU A 68 -19.53 -20.99 8.41
N THR A 69 -19.76 -20.01 9.27
CA THR A 69 -20.24 -20.14 10.65
C THR A 69 -21.54 -19.36 10.83
N HIS A 70 -22.30 -19.66 11.89
CA HIS A 70 -23.51 -18.88 12.22
C HIS A 70 -23.21 -17.38 12.40
N GLU A 71 -22.03 -17.06 12.95
CA GLU A 71 -21.57 -15.67 13.09
C GLU A 71 -21.33 -15.03 11.72
N SER A 72 -20.59 -15.69 10.82
CA SER A 72 -20.31 -15.16 9.48
C SER A 72 -21.59 -14.96 8.64
N MET A 73 -22.64 -15.73 8.92
CA MET A 73 -23.95 -15.62 8.28
C MET A 73 -24.88 -14.59 8.95
N SER A 74 -24.41 -13.92 10.02
CA SER A 74 -25.19 -12.92 10.77
C SER A 74 -24.49 -11.56 10.84
N THR A 75 -23.20 -11.47 10.54
CA THR A 75 -22.40 -10.25 10.66
C THR A 75 -21.79 -9.81 9.32
N HIS A 76 -21.26 -8.59 9.31
CA HIS A 76 -20.48 -8.04 8.20
C HIS A 76 -19.18 -7.45 8.76
N VAL A 77 -18.05 -7.88 8.21
CA VAL A 77 -16.71 -7.37 8.54
C VAL A 77 -16.17 -6.60 7.35
N PRO A 78 -16.19 -5.25 7.36
CA PRO A 78 -15.67 -4.44 6.26
C PRO A 78 -14.21 -4.77 5.94
N GLY A 79 -13.91 -4.94 4.65
CA GLY A 79 -12.55 -5.22 4.17
C GLY A 79 -12.07 -6.66 4.36
N ALA A 80 -12.90 -7.56 4.87
CA ALA A 80 -12.54 -8.97 4.97
C ALA A 80 -12.51 -9.68 3.61
N SER A 81 -11.78 -10.80 3.54
CA SER A 81 -11.43 -11.44 2.26
C SER A 81 -12.40 -12.54 1.79
N SER A 82 -13.33 -12.99 2.64
CA SER A 82 -14.34 -14.00 2.27
C SER A 82 -15.69 -13.33 1.99
N VAL A 83 -16.24 -13.59 0.80
CA VAL A 83 -17.62 -13.23 0.43
C VAL A 83 -18.56 -14.34 0.87
N CYS A 84 -19.48 -14.05 1.79
CA CYS A 84 -20.46 -14.99 2.32
C CYS A 84 -21.81 -14.78 1.63
N ILE A 85 -22.16 -15.65 0.68
CA ILE A 85 -23.46 -15.58 0.01
C ILE A 85 -24.56 -16.01 0.98
N HIS A 86 -25.55 -15.14 1.16
CA HIS A 86 -26.72 -15.41 2.00
C HIS A 86 -27.87 -16.03 1.20
N SER A 87 -28.20 -15.45 0.04
CA SER A 87 -29.32 -15.92 -0.77
C SER A 87 -29.03 -15.71 -2.26
N ILE A 88 -29.52 -16.65 -3.08
CA ILE A 88 -29.57 -16.55 -4.54
C ILE A 88 -30.94 -17.04 -4.98
N CYS A 89 -31.75 -16.16 -5.57
CA CYS A 89 -33.10 -16.52 -6.00
C CYS A 89 -33.40 -16.02 -7.40
N VAL A 90 -34.24 -16.77 -8.10
CA VAL A 90 -34.84 -16.42 -9.39
C VAL A 90 -36.35 -16.52 -9.23
N ALA A 91 -37.06 -15.47 -9.64
CA ALA A 91 -38.52 -15.43 -9.64
C ALA A 91 -39.09 -16.67 -10.36
N PRO A 92 -40.11 -17.35 -9.81
CA PRO A 92 -40.61 -18.64 -10.29
C PRO A 92 -40.87 -18.71 -11.80
N GLU A 93 -41.48 -17.69 -12.37
CA GLU A 93 -41.83 -17.54 -13.78
C GLU A 93 -40.61 -17.43 -14.71
N TYR A 94 -39.44 -17.11 -14.16
CA TYR A 94 -38.16 -16.99 -14.87
C TYR A 94 -37.20 -18.18 -14.61
N GLN A 95 -37.62 -19.17 -13.81
CA GLN A 95 -36.79 -20.34 -13.52
C GLN A 95 -36.61 -21.25 -14.73
N ARG A 96 -35.60 -22.13 -14.67
CA ARG A 96 -35.24 -23.09 -15.73
C ARG A 96 -34.79 -22.47 -17.06
N GLN A 97 -34.55 -21.16 -17.10
CA GLN A 97 -34.02 -20.42 -18.26
C GLN A 97 -32.51 -20.14 -18.18
N GLY A 98 -31.80 -20.77 -17.24
CA GLY A 98 -30.36 -20.58 -17.04
C GLY A 98 -29.95 -19.27 -16.34
N ILE A 99 -30.91 -18.49 -15.84
CA ILE A 99 -30.66 -17.16 -15.24
C ILE A 99 -29.77 -17.24 -14.00
N ALA A 100 -30.03 -18.19 -13.08
CA ALA A 100 -29.21 -18.36 -11.88
C ALA A 100 -27.73 -18.60 -12.20
N LEU A 101 -27.45 -19.43 -13.21
CA LEU A 101 -26.08 -19.73 -13.62
C LEU A 101 -25.39 -18.48 -14.20
N ARG A 102 -26.07 -17.74 -15.08
CA ARG A 102 -25.51 -16.51 -15.65
C ARG A 102 -25.28 -15.43 -14.59
N LEU A 103 -26.21 -15.29 -13.63
CA LEU A 103 -26.07 -14.38 -12.50
C LEU A 103 -24.87 -14.75 -11.63
N LEU A 104 -24.70 -16.03 -11.30
CA LEU A 104 -23.55 -16.51 -10.53
C LEU A 104 -22.22 -16.30 -11.25
N GLN A 105 -22.16 -16.58 -12.56
CA GLN A 105 -20.97 -16.36 -13.36
C GLN A 105 -20.59 -14.87 -13.39
N GLU A 106 -21.55 -13.98 -13.65
CA GLU A 106 -21.33 -12.53 -13.58
C GLU A 106 -20.88 -12.09 -12.19
N TYR A 107 -21.52 -12.59 -11.13
CA TYR A 107 -21.19 -12.24 -9.74
C TYR A 107 -19.75 -12.61 -9.41
N VAL A 108 -19.36 -13.85 -9.74
CA VAL A 108 -18.00 -14.34 -9.59
C VAL A 108 -17.02 -13.48 -10.37
N THR A 109 -17.29 -13.17 -11.65
CA THR A 109 -16.40 -12.36 -12.48
C THR A 109 -16.19 -10.96 -11.87
N ARG A 110 -17.24 -10.35 -11.30
CA ARG A 110 -17.11 -9.07 -10.57
C ARG A 110 -16.26 -9.19 -9.32
N CYS A 111 -16.44 -10.25 -8.54
CA CYS A 111 -15.62 -10.53 -7.35
C CYS A 111 -14.15 -10.79 -7.71
N GLU A 112 -13.86 -11.49 -8.80
CA GLU A 112 -12.49 -11.71 -9.30
C GLU A 112 -11.87 -10.40 -9.77
N SER A 113 -12.63 -9.60 -10.53
CA SER A 113 -12.16 -8.34 -11.11
C SER A 113 -11.89 -7.25 -10.06
N SER A 114 -12.52 -7.32 -8.88
CA SER A 114 -12.26 -6.38 -7.79
C SER A 114 -10.85 -6.55 -7.20
N GLY A 115 -10.28 -7.77 -7.28
CA GLY A 115 -9.02 -8.12 -6.63
C GLY A 115 -9.03 -8.05 -5.10
N ALA A 116 -10.18 -7.78 -4.48
CA ALA A 116 -10.33 -7.53 -3.06
C ALA A 116 -10.58 -8.80 -2.24
N TYR A 117 -11.03 -9.87 -2.89
CA TYR A 117 -11.54 -11.07 -2.23
C TYR A 117 -10.67 -12.29 -2.55
N GLU A 118 -10.54 -13.18 -1.57
CA GLU A 118 -9.79 -14.43 -1.70
C GLU A 118 -10.70 -15.61 -2.02
N ARG A 119 -11.96 -15.57 -1.58
CA ARG A 119 -12.91 -16.67 -1.76
C ARG A 119 -14.36 -16.20 -1.68
N ILE A 120 -15.24 -17.01 -2.27
CA ILE A 120 -16.70 -16.92 -2.15
C ILE A 120 -17.19 -18.21 -1.50
N LEU A 121 -18.03 -18.08 -0.49
CA LEU A 121 -18.59 -19.16 0.30
C LEU A 121 -20.12 -19.14 0.21
N LEU A 122 -20.73 -20.31 0.14
CA LEU A 122 -22.18 -20.48 0.21
C LEU A 122 -22.52 -21.80 0.87
N ILE A 123 -23.75 -21.89 1.39
CA ILE A 123 -24.38 -23.16 1.72
C ILE A 123 -25.50 -23.45 0.72
N THR A 124 -25.72 -24.73 0.43
CA THR A 124 -26.80 -25.18 -0.46
C THR A 124 -27.34 -26.55 -0.05
N HIS A 125 -28.56 -26.86 -0.50
CA HIS A 125 -29.03 -28.24 -0.54
C HIS A 125 -28.38 -29.02 -1.70
N GLU A 126 -28.22 -30.33 -1.50
CA GLU A 126 -27.59 -31.26 -2.43
C GLU A 126 -28.14 -31.24 -3.87
N PRO A 127 -29.48 -31.12 -4.12
CA PRO A 127 -30.00 -31.09 -5.49
C PRO A 127 -29.51 -29.90 -6.34
N LEU A 128 -29.07 -28.82 -5.71
CA LEU A 128 -28.54 -27.63 -6.38
C LEU A 128 -27.03 -27.70 -6.62
N ARG A 129 -26.33 -28.72 -6.11
CA ARG A 129 -24.90 -28.91 -6.33
C ARG A 129 -24.46 -28.75 -7.80
N PRO A 130 -25.14 -29.34 -8.80
CA PRO A 130 -24.72 -29.22 -10.20
C PRO A 130 -24.77 -27.78 -10.75
N LEU A 131 -25.61 -26.91 -10.19
CA LEU A 131 -25.66 -25.49 -10.57
C LEU A 131 -24.38 -24.77 -10.15
N TYR A 132 -23.99 -24.97 -8.89
CA TYR A 132 -22.82 -24.32 -8.30
C TYR A 132 -21.50 -24.87 -8.83
N GLU A 133 -21.41 -26.18 -9.10
CA GLU A 133 -20.24 -26.76 -9.77
C GLU A 133 -20.04 -26.17 -11.18
N LYS A 134 -21.12 -25.94 -11.93
CA LYS A 134 -21.05 -25.23 -13.24
C LYS A 134 -20.64 -23.77 -13.11
N ALA A 135 -20.92 -23.15 -11.97
CA ALA A 135 -20.43 -21.83 -11.61
C ALA A 135 -19.01 -21.86 -10.99
N GLY A 136 -18.34 -23.01 -10.99
CA GLY A 136 -16.95 -23.19 -10.54
C GLY A 136 -16.76 -23.23 -9.03
N PHE A 137 -17.79 -23.60 -8.27
CA PHE A 137 -17.68 -23.86 -6.84
C PHE A 137 -17.29 -25.32 -6.56
N GLU A 138 -16.41 -25.51 -5.59
CA GLU A 138 -16.00 -26.80 -5.04
C GLU A 138 -16.95 -27.23 -3.92
N TRP A 139 -17.29 -28.51 -3.89
CA TRP A 139 -18.09 -29.12 -2.83
C TRP A 139 -17.23 -29.45 -1.60
N LEU A 140 -17.53 -28.86 -0.44
CA LEU A 140 -16.77 -29.12 0.80
C LEU A 140 -17.41 -30.18 1.70
N GLY A 141 -18.71 -30.44 1.52
CA GLY A 141 -19.46 -31.40 2.33
C GLY A 141 -20.42 -30.74 3.33
N PRO A 142 -20.89 -31.46 4.37
CA PRO A 142 -21.86 -30.94 5.31
C PRO A 142 -21.39 -29.64 5.99
N SER A 143 -22.26 -28.63 6.05
CA SER A 143 -21.96 -27.37 6.73
C SER A 143 -22.27 -27.45 8.23
N HIS A 144 -21.54 -26.68 9.03
CA HIS A 144 -21.86 -26.45 10.43
C HIS A 144 -23.02 -25.45 10.62
N VAL A 145 -23.33 -24.65 9.59
CA VAL A 145 -24.46 -23.74 9.59
C VAL A 145 -25.72 -24.52 9.23
N VAL A 146 -26.67 -24.55 10.17
CA VAL A 146 -27.99 -25.16 9.94
C VAL A 146 -29.04 -24.06 9.82
N HIS A 147 -29.84 -24.13 8.75
CA HIS A 147 -31.00 -23.27 8.56
C HIS A 147 -32.21 -24.16 8.22
N GLY A 148 -33.32 -24.01 8.93
CA GLY A 148 -34.47 -24.92 8.78
C GLY A 148 -34.20 -26.37 9.19
N SER A 149 -34.98 -27.29 8.62
CA SER A 149 -35.05 -28.70 9.06
C SER A 149 -34.14 -29.67 8.30
N LYS A 150 -33.60 -29.27 7.15
CA LYS A 150 -32.78 -30.12 6.27
C LYS A 150 -31.28 -29.83 6.42
N PRO A 151 -30.41 -30.82 6.15
CA PRO A 151 -28.97 -30.59 6.13
C PRO A 151 -28.59 -29.64 4.99
N TRP A 152 -27.63 -28.77 5.31
CA TRP A 152 -26.98 -27.86 4.36
C TRP A 152 -25.55 -28.31 4.12
N PHE A 153 -25.05 -28.00 2.92
CA PHE A 153 -23.71 -28.36 2.50
C PHE A 153 -22.97 -27.12 2.03
N GLU A 154 -21.72 -27.01 2.43
CA GLU A 154 -20.89 -25.87 2.11
C GLU A 154 -20.20 -26.05 0.75
N MET A 155 -20.12 -24.95 0.02
CA MET A 155 -19.37 -24.86 -1.21
C MET A 155 -18.50 -23.61 -1.22
N ARG A 156 -17.36 -23.69 -1.89
CA ARG A 156 -16.38 -22.61 -1.96
C ARG A 156 -15.88 -22.41 -3.38
N ARG A 157 -15.69 -21.17 -3.77
CA ARG A 157 -14.87 -20.79 -4.92
C ARG A 157 -13.69 -19.95 -4.46
N THR A 158 -12.47 -20.42 -4.73
CA THR A 158 -11.25 -19.64 -4.50
C THR A 158 -11.05 -18.66 -5.65
N LEU A 159 -10.73 -17.41 -5.33
CA LEU A 159 -10.48 -16.36 -6.31
C LEU A 159 -8.97 -16.16 -6.45
N ALA A 160 -8.48 -15.98 -7.67
CA ALA A 160 -7.07 -15.76 -7.91
C ALA A 160 -6.67 -14.37 -7.38
N ARG A 161 -5.84 -14.32 -6.33
CA ARG A 161 -5.22 -13.08 -5.90
C ARG A 161 -4.13 -12.69 -6.92
N PRO A 162 -4.00 -11.41 -7.33
CA PRO A 162 -2.83 -10.98 -8.08
C PRO A 162 -1.58 -11.32 -7.25
N GLN A 163 -0.75 -12.24 -7.73
CA GLN A 163 0.51 -12.52 -7.06
C GLN A 163 1.45 -11.33 -7.31
N PRO A 164 2.18 -10.84 -6.28
CA PRO A 164 3.24 -9.88 -6.53
C PRO A 164 4.24 -10.50 -7.52
N PRO A 165 4.82 -9.70 -8.44
CA PRO A 165 5.76 -10.23 -9.41
C PRO A 165 6.89 -11.00 -8.70
N PRO A 166 7.39 -12.09 -9.30
CA PRO A 166 8.53 -12.82 -8.76
C PRO A 166 9.71 -11.86 -8.52
N GLY A 167 10.37 -11.99 -7.37
CA GLY A 167 11.55 -11.19 -7.03
C GLY A 167 11.27 -9.83 -6.38
N VAL A 168 10.03 -9.42 -6.14
CA VAL A 168 9.74 -8.16 -5.39
C VAL A 168 10.31 -8.21 -3.97
N PHE A 169 10.14 -9.34 -3.26
CA PHE A 169 10.70 -9.50 -1.92
C PHE A 169 12.23 -9.56 -1.93
N GLU A 170 12.82 -10.21 -2.93
CA GLU A 170 14.28 -10.24 -3.12
C GLU A 170 14.84 -8.86 -3.46
N ALA A 171 14.12 -8.07 -4.25
CA ALA A 171 14.49 -6.68 -4.56
C ALA A 171 14.42 -5.77 -3.33
N LEU A 172 13.39 -5.93 -2.49
CA LEU A 172 13.26 -5.19 -1.23
C LEU A 172 14.31 -5.58 -0.18
N GLN A 173 14.74 -6.84 -0.18
CA GLN A 173 15.77 -7.36 0.74
C GLN A 173 17.18 -7.19 0.21
N ARG A 174 17.36 -6.75 -1.05
CA ARG A 174 18.68 -6.56 -1.63
C ARG A 174 19.39 -5.43 -0.88
N PRO A 175 20.49 -5.70 -0.16
CA PRO A 175 21.25 -4.63 0.46
C PRO A 175 21.77 -3.73 -0.65
N SER A 176 21.58 -2.42 -0.49
CA SER A 176 22.33 -1.41 -1.23
C SER A 176 23.80 -1.74 -1.03
N ASN A 177 24.51 -2.13 -2.08
CA ASN A 177 25.97 -2.22 -2.08
C ASN A 177 26.46 -0.89 -2.66
N PRO A 178 26.54 0.19 -1.86
CA PRO A 178 27.17 1.39 -2.35
C PRO A 178 28.64 1.09 -2.59
N ASP A 179 29.14 1.51 -3.76
CA ASP A 179 30.58 1.55 -4.01
C ASP A 179 31.22 2.45 -2.92
N PRO A 180 32.07 1.89 -2.04
CA PRO A 180 32.61 2.61 -0.89
C PRO A 180 33.76 3.55 -1.27
N SER A 181 34.06 3.75 -2.56
CA SER A 181 35.10 4.64 -3.06
C SER A 181 34.80 6.12 -2.78
N SER A 182 35.12 6.54 -1.54
CA SER A 182 35.08 7.93 -1.09
C SER A 182 36.47 8.53 -1.09
N THR A 183 36.72 9.48 -1.99
CA THR A 183 37.93 10.29 -2.00
C THR A 183 37.73 11.54 -1.14
N ARG A 184 38.68 11.86 -0.25
CA ARG A 184 38.63 13.07 0.59
C ARG A 184 39.14 14.28 -0.18
N LEU A 185 38.70 15.48 0.20
CA LEU A 185 39.14 16.73 -0.44
C LEU A 185 40.67 16.88 -0.46
N ASP A 186 41.34 16.50 0.64
CA ASP A 186 42.79 16.59 0.81
C ASP A 186 43.57 15.68 -0.15
N SER A 187 42.90 14.73 -0.82
CA SER A 187 43.50 13.87 -1.83
C SER A 187 43.54 14.50 -3.22
N PHE A 188 42.89 15.66 -3.42
CA PHE A 188 42.89 16.39 -4.69
C PHE A 188 44.01 17.46 -4.67
N PRO A 189 45.00 17.41 -5.58
CA PRO A 189 46.10 18.37 -5.61
C PRO A 189 45.67 19.83 -5.82
N GLY A 190 44.60 20.08 -6.58
CA GLY A 190 43.97 21.38 -6.78
C GLY A 190 42.90 21.73 -5.73
N GLY A 191 42.71 20.88 -4.71
CA GLY A 191 41.77 21.10 -3.61
C GLY A 191 40.34 21.32 -4.11
N ILE A 192 39.70 22.42 -3.69
CA ILE A 192 38.31 22.73 -4.05
C ILE A 192 38.11 22.95 -5.56
N ALA A 193 39.14 23.40 -6.27
CA ALA A 193 39.07 23.63 -7.72
C ALA A 193 38.90 22.32 -8.50
N ASP A 194 39.44 21.20 -8.01
CA ASP A 194 39.35 19.90 -8.69
C ASP A 194 37.98 19.25 -8.56
N VAL A 195 37.23 19.64 -7.52
CA VAL A 195 35.90 19.11 -7.18
C VAL A 195 34.75 20.08 -7.51
N SER A 196 35.06 21.24 -8.11
CA SER A 196 34.08 22.22 -8.58
C SER A 196 34.07 22.32 -10.10
N LEU A 197 32.90 22.63 -10.65
CA LEU A 197 32.71 22.95 -12.06
C LEU A 197 32.87 24.46 -12.30
N PRO A 198 33.07 24.90 -13.56
CA PRO A 198 33.23 26.33 -13.88
C PRO A 198 32.04 27.22 -13.48
N ASP A 199 30.86 26.63 -13.28
CA ASP A 199 29.65 27.30 -12.79
C ASP A 199 29.54 27.31 -11.25
N SER A 200 30.64 26.95 -10.57
CA SER A 200 30.72 26.79 -9.12
C SER A 200 29.84 25.68 -8.55
N THR A 201 29.39 24.69 -9.33
CA THR A 201 28.67 23.53 -8.80
C THR A 201 29.60 22.37 -8.44
N ASN A 202 29.13 21.43 -7.61
CA ASN A 202 29.91 20.24 -7.26
C ASN A 202 30.08 19.32 -8.48
N LYS A 203 31.33 19.03 -8.84
CA LYS A 203 31.66 18.19 -10.01
C LYS A 203 31.30 16.72 -9.81
N PHE A 204 31.45 16.21 -8.58
CA PHE A 204 31.24 14.81 -8.25
C PHE A 204 30.03 14.62 -7.34
N ASP A 205 29.49 13.40 -7.33
CA ASP A 205 28.53 12.99 -6.30
C ASP A 205 29.20 13.09 -4.92
N ILE A 206 28.51 13.76 -4.00
CA ILE A 206 28.95 13.92 -2.63
C ILE A 206 28.41 12.74 -1.83
N ILE A 207 29.29 12.01 -1.16
CA ILE A 207 28.96 10.79 -0.42
C ILE A 207 29.41 10.87 1.04
N CYS A 208 28.87 9.98 1.86
CA CYS A 208 29.25 9.83 3.25
C CYS A 208 30.74 9.49 3.34
N PRO A 209 31.53 10.26 4.12
CA PRO A 209 32.98 10.07 4.19
C PRO A 209 33.42 8.91 5.11
N ARG A 210 32.46 8.19 5.72
CA ARG A 210 32.75 7.00 6.55
C ARG A 210 33.16 5.82 5.65
N PRO A 211 34.34 5.22 5.86
CA PRO A 211 34.72 4.01 5.14
C PRO A 211 33.65 2.91 5.29
N GLY A 212 33.20 2.37 4.17
CA GLY A 212 32.17 1.32 4.13
C GLY A 212 30.71 1.80 4.20
N CYS A 213 30.43 3.10 4.35
CA CYS A 213 29.05 3.61 4.29
C CYS A 213 28.57 3.82 2.85
N GLY A 214 29.30 4.62 2.05
CA GLY A 214 29.00 4.85 0.64
C GLY A 214 27.63 5.50 0.32
N SER A 215 26.88 5.93 1.34
CA SER A 215 25.62 6.64 1.17
C SER A 215 25.81 7.91 0.35
N ILE A 216 25.02 8.08 -0.72
CA ILE A 216 25.04 9.29 -1.53
C ILE A 216 24.28 10.37 -0.76
N ILE A 217 24.93 11.49 -0.50
CA ILE A 217 24.35 12.65 0.18
C ILE A 217 23.77 13.62 -0.86
N LEU A 218 24.50 13.90 -1.94
CA LEU A 218 24.06 14.76 -3.05
C LEU A 218 24.60 14.25 -4.38
N LYS A 219 23.84 14.49 -5.45
CA LYS A 219 24.31 14.28 -6.83
C LYS A 219 25.22 15.41 -7.29
N SER A 220 26.06 15.10 -8.27
CA SER A 220 26.84 16.07 -9.05
C SER A 220 25.93 17.16 -9.65
N GLY A 221 26.41 18.41 -9.62
CA GLY A 221 25.72 19.58 -10.17
C GLY A 221 24.62 20.19 -9.28
N VAL A 222 24.33 19.62 -8.11
CA VAL A 222 23.21 20.06 -7.25
C VAL A 222 23.60 21.24 -6.35
N ALA A 223 24.78 21.19 -5.73
CA ALA A 223 25.19 22.16 -4.74
C ALA A 223 26.12 23.23 -5.33
N LYS A 224 25.96 24.47 -4.85
CA LYS A 224 26.79 25.60 -5.26
C LYS A 224 27.87 25.89 -4.23
N LEU A 225 29.09 26.10 -4.69
CA LEU A 225 30.23 26.47 -3.86
C LEU A 225 30.05 27.90 -3.36
N THR A 226 30.08 28.07 -2.04
CA THR A 226 30.05 29.36 -1.36
C THR A 226 31.04 29.37 -0.21
N GLU A 227 31.37 30.56 0.27
CA GLU A 227 31.94 30.72 1.60
C GLU A 227 30.81 30.61 2.64
N ALA A 228 31.06 29.84 3.69
CA ALA A 228 30.13 29.64 4.78
C ALA A 228 30.02 30.91 5.63
N PRO A 229 28.82 31.26 6.13
CA PRO A 229 28.73 32.14 7.28
C PRO A 229 29.47 31.49 8.46
N VAL A 230 30.13 32.31 9.29
CA VAL A 230 30.90 31.84 10.47
C VAL A 230 30.07 30.82 11.25
N ALA A 231 30.56 29.58 11.34
CA ALA A 231 29.86 28.54 12.07
C ALA A 231 29.77 28.94 13.55
N PRO A 232 28.58 28.85 14.17
CA PRO A 232 28.43 29.23 15.57
C PRO A 232 29.26 28.30 16.45
N SER A 233 29.93 28.88 17.45
CA SER A 233 30.80 28.19 18.38
C SER A 233 29.97 27.38 19.38
N VAL A 234 29.39 26.27 18.92
CA VAL A 234 28.69 25.31 19.78
C VAL A 234 29.70 24.25 20.20
N GLN A 235 29.99 24.14 21.50
CA GLN A 235 30.75 23.03 22.06
C GLN A 235 29.97 21.74 21.85
N MET A 236 30.41 20.91 20.90
CA MET A 236 29.82 19.59 20.66
C MET A 236 30.91 18.54 20.66
N GLU A 237 30.65 17.40 21.30
CA GLU A 237 31.54 16.25 21.24
C GLU A 237 31.62 15.75 19.78
N LEU A 238 32.77 15.97 19.14
CA LEU A 238 33.02 15.47 17.78
C LEU A 238 33.12 13.95 17.81
N HIS A 239 32.45 13.28 16.87
CA HIS A 239 32.65 11.86 16.64
C HIS A 239 34.15 11.60 16.35
N PRO A 240 34.79 10.54 16.91
CA PRO A 240 36.24 10.29 16.79
C PRO A 240 36.81 10.22 15.36
N LEU A 241 35.93 10.06 14.37
CA LEU A 241 36.26 9.95 12.94
C LEU A 241 36.22 11.31 12.20
N LEU A 242 35.85 12.38 12.89
CA LEU A 242 35.79 13.73 12.36
C LEU A 242 36.84 14.59 13.07
N THR A 243 37.89 14.98 12.34
CA THR A 243 38.91 15.92 12.81
C THR A 243 38.27 17.23 13.30
N ALA A 244 38.92 17.92 14.24
CA ALA A 244 38.53 19.26 14.65
C ALA A 244 38.37 20.20 13.44
N LEU A 245 37.39 21.11 13.49
CA LEU A 245 37.08 22.07 12.41
C LEU A 245 38.35 22.75 11.89
N PRO A 246 38.78 22.50 10.64
CA PRO A 246 39.74 23.39 9.99
C PRO A 246 39.04 24.70 9.62
N GLU A 247 39.78 25.81 9.63
CA GLU A 247 39.33 27.17 9.29
C GLU A 247 38.88 27.36 7.82
N SER A 248 38.79 26.28 7.05
CA SER A 248 38.41 26.33 5.64
C SER A 248 36.91 26.61 5.51
N ASN A 249 36.58 27.86 5.14
CA ASN A 249 35.22 28.38 5.02
C ASN A 249 34.45 27.87 3.78
N SER A 250 35.00 26.98 2.96
CA SER A 250 34.31 26.52 1.74
C SER A 250 33.19 25.53 2.08
N CYS A 251 31.98 25.88 1.65
CA CYS A 251 30.78 25.08 1.83
C CYS A 251 30.02 24.86 0.52
N TRP A 252 29.38 23.70 0.43
CA TRP A 252 28.36 23.41 -0.57
C TRP A 252 27.02 23.90 -0.04
N LEU A 253 26.47 24.93 -0.69
CA LEU A 253 25.13 25.44 -0.45
C LEU A 253 24.12 24.66 -1.28
N VAL A 254 23.10 24.15 -0.58
CA VAL A 254 21.93 23.50 -1.17
C VAL A 254 20.71 24.36 -0.86
N THR A 255 19.91 24.63 -1.89
CA THR A 255 18.66 25.42 -1.84
C THR A 255 17.71 24.90 -2.92
N PRO A 256 16.39 25.18 -2.83
CA PRO A 256 15.69 25.85 -1.72
C PRO A 256 15.16 24.88 -0.66
N SER A 257 15.32 23.57 -0.88
CA SER A 257 14.62 22.52 -0.16
C SER A 257 15.58 21.44 0.32
N PRO A 258 15.31 20.81 1.48
CA PRO A 258 16.06 19.63 1.90
C PRO A 258 15.82 18.41 1.00
N MET A 259 14.84 18.46 0.08
CA MET A 259 14.56 17.39 -0.88
C MET A 259 15.61 17.26 -2.00
N GLU A 260 16.53 18.23 -2.10
CA GLU A 260 17.67 18.13 -3.02
C GLU A 260 18.72 17.12 -2.53
N PHE A 261 18.68 16.75 -1.24
CA PHE A 261 19.54 15.71 -0.68
C PHE A 261 18.96 14.32 -0.95
N GLU A 262 19.86 13.36 -1.16
CA GLU A 262 19.51 11.95 -1.32
C GLU A 262 19.32 11.30 0.06
N ASN A 263 20.33 11.37 0.95
CA ASN A 263 20.32 10.67 2.24
C ASN A 263 20.97 11.51 3.37
N ILE A 264 20.36 12.65 3.71
CA ILE A 264 20.78 13.50 4.84
C ILE A 264 19.75 13.47 5.99
N GLY A 265 20.25 13.38 7.22
CA GLY A 265 19.49 13.52 8.46
C GLY A 265 19.73 14.88 9.14
N PHE A 266 18.79 15.30 9.96
CA PHE A 266 18.82 16.57 10.69
C PHE A 266 18.77 16.33 12.20
N SER A 267 19.65 16.97 12.96
CA SER A 267 19.60 16.94 14.41
C SER A 267 18.38 17.65 14.97
N ARG A 268 18.13 17.46 16.27
CA ARG A 268 17.27 18.38 17.03
C ARG A 268 17.86 19.80 17.00
N PRO A 269 17.03 20.85 17.01
CA PRO A 269 17.52 22.24 17.06
C PRO A 269 18.38 22.48 18.30
N VAL A 270 19.52 23.14 18.10
CA VAL A 270 20.42 23.59 19.16
C VAL A 270 20.45 25.13 19.13
N GLN A 271 20.51 25.75 20.31
CA GLN A 271 20.48 27.21 20.46
C GLN A 271 21.58 27.68 21.42
N SER A 272 22.44 28.57 20.95
CA SER A 272 23.36 29.35 21.80
C SER A 272 22.65 30.61 22.33
N PRO A 273 23.02 31.14 23.51
CA PRO A 273 22.43 32.37 24.03
C PRO A 273 22.70 33.55 23.08
N GLY A 274 21.64 34.10 22.47
CA GLY A 274 21.74 35.24 21.55
C GLY A 274 21.83 34.89 20.06
N GLU A 275 21.80 33.61 19.69
CA GLU A 275 21.85 33.14 18.29
C GLU A 275 20.55 32.43 17.87
N GLU A 276 20.36 32.32 16.55
CA GLU A 276 19.25 31.59 15.93
C GLU A 276 19.36 30.08 16.16
N LYS A 277 18.22 29.37 16.12
CA LYS A 277 18.19 27.91 16.28
C LYS A 277 18.73 27.22 15.04
N ILE A 278 19.66 26.29 15.23
CA ILE A 278 20.38 25.60 14.15
C ILE A 278 20.19 24.10 14.26
N LYS A 279 20.13 23.42 13.11
CA LYS A 279 20.16 21.96 13.00
C LYS A 279 21.45 21.54 12.32
N PHE A 280 22.06 20.46 12.81
CA PHE A 280 23.23 19.85 12.20
C PHE A 280 22.80 18.78 11.20
N LEU A 281 23.59 18.63 10.14
CA LEU A 281 23.39 17.65 9.09
C LEU A 281 24.26 16.41 9.34
N ALA A 282 23.69 15.22 9.21
CA ALA A 282 24.39 13.94 9.36
C ALA A 282 24.00 12.98 8.24
N CYS A 283 24.81 11.96 7.97
CA CYS A 283 24.44 10.89 7.04
C CYS A 283 23.21 10.14 7.56
N ALA A 284 22.15 10.00 6.75
CA ALA A 284 20.93 9.32 7.17
C ALA A 284 21.09 7.80 7.34
N GLU A 285 22.11 7.20 6.72
CA GLU A 285 22.35 5.74 6.78
C GLU A 285 23.18 5.32 7.98
N CYS A 286 24.12 6.16 8.43
CA CYS A 286 25.11 5.75 9.43
C CYS A 286 25.31 6.77 10.55
N ASP A 287 24.45 7.78 10.63
CA ASP A 287 24.43 8.87 11.61
C ASP A 287 25.75 9.64 11.76
N LEU A 288 26.62 9.58 10.74
CA LEU A 288 27.88 10.31 10.78
C LEU A 288 27.62 11.81 10.61
N GLY A 289 27.94 12.60 11.63
CA GLY A 289 27.84 14.05 11.60
C GLY A 289 28.65 14.71 12.73
N PRO A 290 28.77 16.06 12.73
CA PRO A 290 28.12 16.97 11.79
C PRO A 290 28.91 17.07 10.48
N LEU A 291 28.19 16.98 9.35
CA LEU A 291 28.70 17.21 7.99
C LEU A 291 28.45 18.65 7.53
N GLY A 292 27.47 19.31 8.15
CA GLY A 292 26.99 20.63 7.80
C GLY A 292 25.96 21.15 8.79
N HIS A 293 25.31 22.26 8.46
CA HIS A 293 24.28 22.88 9.29
C HIS A 293 23.22 23.62 8.46
N CYS A 294 22.09 23.92 9.09
CA CYS A 294 21.06 24.80 8.54
C CYS A 294 20.31 25.54 9.66
N LYS A 295 19.66 26.65 9.34
CA LYS A 295 18.77 27.35 10.27
C LYS A 295 17.45 26.59 10.41
N GLU A 296 16.85 26.58 11.60
CA GLU A 296 15.53 25.99 11.79
C GLU A 296 14.47 26.75 10.97
N GLY A 297 13.83 26.08 10.03
CA GLY A 297 12.85 26.69 9.12
C GLY A 297 13.47 27.47 7.95
N GLY A 298 14.79 27.44 7.79
CA GLY A 298 15.48 28.05 6.65
C GLY A 298 15.41 27.21 5.37
N THR A 299 15.71 27.83 4.24
CA THR A 299 15.77 27.22 2.89
C THR A 299 17.20 27.00 2.40
N GLU A 300 18.18 27.30 3.26
CA GLU A 300 19.61 27.22 2.97
C GLU A 300 20.26 26.15 3.85
N PHE A 301 21.01 25.26 3.20
CA PHE A 301 21.67 24.12 3.85
C PHE A 301 23.14 24.12 3.44
N TRP A 302 24.04 24.19 4.41
CA TRP A 302 25.48 24.27 4.17
C TRP A 302 26.17 22.98 4.57
N LEU A 303 26.79 22.30 3.61
CA LEU A 303 27.70 21.18 3.86
C LEU A 303 29.15 21.65 3.81
N SER A 304 29.97 21.21 4.75
CA SER A 304 31.41 21.53 4.73
C SER A 304 32.12 20.66 3.69
N CYS A 305 32.84 21.30 2.76
CA CYS A 305 33.52 20.61 1.66
C CYS A 305 34.60 19.62 2.15
N SER A 306 35.17 19.83 3.34
CA SER A 306 36.18 18.96 3.96
C SER A 306 35.58 17.80 4.76
N ARG A 307 34.28 17.86 5.10
CA ARG A 307 33.58 16.86 5.91
C ARG A 307 32.77 15.88 5.08
N VAL A 308 32.93 15.87 3.76
CA VAL A 308 32.23 14.96 2.85
C VAL A 308 33.22 14.18 1.99
N GLY A 309 32.74 13.09 1.40
CA GLY A 309 33.47 12.30 0.40
C GLY A 309 33.05 12.68 -1.00
N TYR A 310 33.95 12.52 -1.96
CA TYR A 310 33.68 12.71 -3.39
C TYR A 310 33.83 11.37 -4.10
N ARG A 311 32.81 10.99 -4.85
CA ARG A 311 32.85 9.77 -5.67
C ARG A 311 33.45 10.09 -7.02
N VAL A 312 34.72 9.73 -7.18
CA VAL A 312 35.43 9.83 -8.46
C VAL A 312 35.18 8.54 -9.23
N SER A 313 34.50 8.62 -10.37
CA SER A 313 34.41 7.48 -11.29
C SER A 313 35.85 7.11 -11.70
N GLN A 314 36.29 5.89 -11.40
CA GLN A 314 37.48 5.35 -12.03
C GLN A 314 37.16 5.23 -13.53
N SER A 315 37.67 6.17 -14.31
CA SER A 315 37.77 6.00 -15.76
C SER A 315 38.86 4.94 -15.99
N ASP A 316 38.45 3.79 -16.51
CA ASP A 316 39.33 2.82 -17.16
C ASP A 316 40.22 3.50 -18.23
#